data_AF-A0A0Q8HDR8-F1
#
_entry.id   AF-A0A0Q8HDR8-F1
#
_cell.length_a   1.000
_cell.length_b   1.000
_cell.length_c   1.000
_cell.angle_alpha   90.00
_cell.angle_beta   90.00
_cell.angle_gamma   90.00
#
_symmetry.space_group_name_H-M   'P 1'
#
loop_
_entity.id
_entity.type
_entity.pdbx_description
1 polymer ?
#
loop_
_entity_poly.entity_id
_entity_poly.type
_entity_poly.pdbx_seq_one_letter_code
_entity_poly.pdbx_strand_id
1 'polypeptide(L)'
;MLTLTENACTIVKQMTDVSTVPDTAGLRISAAEAGFTVVASEEPAAGDRVVEQDGATVFLDPTAAEQLDAMVLDAGVDDTGAVQFGLMAQA
;
A
#
# COMPACT_ATOMS: atom_id res chain seq x y z
N MET A 1 10.18 9.08 3.90
CA MET A 1 9.57 7.73 3.93
C MET A 1 8.04 7.78 3.78
N LEU A 2 7.45 6.93 2.93
CA LEU A 2 5.99 6.85 2.74
C LEU A 2 5.28 6.67 4.09
N THR A 3 4.25 7.48 4.33
CA THR A 3 3.41 7.42 5.53
C THR A 3 2.01 6.94 5.14
N LEU A 4 1.35 6.15 5.96
CA LEU A 4 -0.02 5.69 5.75
C LEU A 4 -0.97 6.42 6.70
N THR A 5 -2.18 6.73 6.21
CA THR A 5 -3.28 7.18 7.08
C THR A 5 -3.88 6.00 7.82
N GLU A 6 -4.58 6.26 8.93
CA GLU A 6 -5.32 5.23 9.68
C GLU A 6 -6.33 4.48 8.80
N ASN A 7 -6.93 5.17 7.83
CA ASN A 7 -7.89 4.57 6.89
C ASN A 7 -7.17 3.63 5.90
N ALA A 8 -6.01 4.05 5.38
CA ALA A 8 -5.16 3.20 4.56
C ALA A 8 -4.75 1.93 5.29
N CYS A 9 -4.28 2.05 6.54
CA CYS A 9 -3.91 0.90 7.34
C CYS A 9 -5.09 -0.06 7.54
N THR A 10 -6.28 0.47 7.81
CA THR A 10 -7.49 -0.35 8.01
C THR A 10 -7.88 -1.12 6.77
N ILE A 11 -7.88 -0.46 5.60
CA ILE A 11 -8.23 -1.09 4.32
C ILE A 11 -7.20 -2.14 3.92
N VAL A 12 -5.90 -1.84 4.05
CA VAL A 12 -4.84 -2.81 3.75
C VAL A 12 -5.00 -4.06 4.60
N LYS A 13 -5.22 -3.90 5.92
CA LYS A 13 -5.51 -5.03 6.81
C LYS A 13 -6.74 -5.80 6.36
N GLN A 14 -7.85 -5.15 6.02
CA GLN A 14 -9.04 -5.86 5.53
C GLN A 14 -8.80 -6.64 4.24
N MET A 15 -7.93 -6.13 3.35
CA MET A 15 -7.57 -6.82 2.12
C MET A 15 -6.64 -8.03 2.36
N THR A 16 -5.82 -8.00 3.42
CA THR A 16 -4.88 -9.07 3.76
C THR A 16 -5.40 -10.03 4.84
N ASP A 17 -6.43 -9.65 5.60
CA ASP A 17 -7.11 -10.44 6.65
C ASP A 17 -8.09 -11.47 6.07
N VAL A 18 -7.85 -11.93 4.85
CA VAL A 18 -8.58 -13.08 4.29
C VAL A 18 -7.96 -14.33 4.90
N SER A 19 -8.76 -15.24 5.46
CA SER A 19 -8.27 -16.38 6.27
C SER A 19 -7.33 -17.37 5.56
N THR A 20 -6.97 -17.10 4.30
CA THR A 20 -6.10 -17.89 3.44
C THR A 20 -4.78 -17.20 3.09
N VAL A 21 -4.56 -15.94 3.48
CA VAL A 21 -3.31 -15.21 3.20
C VAL A 21 -2.39 -15.28 4.44
N PRO A 22 -1.07 -15.49 4.27
CA PRO A 22 -0.12 -15.47 5.40
C PRO A 22 -0.10 -14.12 6.12
N ASP A 23 0.33 -14.09 7.38
CA ASP A 23 0.54 -12.85 8.14
C ASP A 23 1.56 -11.89 7.48
N THR A 24 2.35 -12.40 6.54
CA THR A 24 3.28 -11.61 5.73
C THR A 24 2.60 -10.93 4.54
N ALA A 25 1.32 -11.18 4.30
CA ALA A 25 0.60 -10.60 3.19
C ALA A 25 0.51 -9.08 3.33
N GLY A 26 0.66 -8.41 2.20
CA GLY A 26 0.71 -6.97 2.13
C GLY A 26 0.22 -6.44 0.80
N LEU A 27 0.21 -5.12 0.68
CA LEU A 27 -0.14 -4.42 -0.53
C LEU A 27 1.13 -4.01 -1.26
N ARG A 28 1.34 -4.48 -2.49
CA ARG A 28 2.47 -4.09 -3.34
C ARG A 28 2.10 -2.90 -4.22
N ILE A 29 2.93 -1.86 -4.18
CA ILE A 29 2.84 -0.66 -5.00
C ILE A 29 4.03 -0.63 -5.96
N SER A 30 3.75 -0.57 -7.25
CA SER A 30 4.77 -0.54 -8.31
C SER A 30 4.55 0.65 -9.24
N ALA A 31 5.63 1.28 -9.69
CA ALA A 31 5.55 2.35 -10.68
C ALA A 31 5.09 1.77 -12.03
N ALA A 32 4.18 2.47 -12.71
CA ALA A 32 3.66 2.13 -14.03
C ALA A 32 3.76 3.34 -14.96
N GLU A 33 3.57 3.15 -16.28
CA GLU A 33 3.72 4.22 -17.27
C GLU A 33 2.84 5.46 -16.99
N ALA A 34 1.67 5.27 -16.36
CA ALA A 34 0.74 6.33 -16.01
C ALA A 34 0.40 6.36 -14.51
N GLY A 35 1.41 6.23 -13.64
CA GLY A 35 1.27 6.41 -12.19
C GLY A 35 1.74 5.19 -11.40
N PHE A 36 0.90 4.68 -10.50
CA PHE A 36 1.23 3.55 -9.64
C PHE A 36 0.16 2.47 -9.75
N THR A 37 0.60 1.22 -9.72
CA THR A 37 -0.27 0.04 -9.66
C THR A 37 -0.20 -0.56 -8.27
N VAL A 38 -1.35 -1.00 -7.77
CA VAL A 38 -1.52 -1.53 -6.43
C VAL A 38 -2.08 -2.93 -6.51
N VAL A 39 -1.41 -3.91 -5.91
CA VAL A 39 -1.77 -5.33 -5.97
C VAL A 39 -1.54 -6.00 -4.62
N ALA A 40 -2.48 -6.81 -4.14
CA ALA A 40 -2.25 -7.63 -2.96
C ALA A 40 -1.21 -8.72 -3.27
N SER A 41 -0.20 -8.87 -2.40
CA SER A 41 0.87 -9.85 -2.53
C SER A 41 1.08 -10.58 -1.20
N GLU A 42 1.35 -11.87 -1.27
CA GLU A 42 1.60 -12.69 -0.07
C GLU A 42 2.98 -12.40 0.55
N GLU A 43 3.92 -11.92 -0.27
CA GLU A 43 5.31 -11.65 0.09
C GLU A 43 5.88 -10.45 -0.69
N PRO A 44 6.92 -9.75 -0.17
CA PRO A 44 7.65 -8.72 -0.90
C PRO A 44 8.50 -9.31 -2.03
N ALA A 45 8.69 -8.55 -3.11
CA ALA A 45 9.65 -8.93 -4.15
C ALA A 45 11.08 -8.50 -3.78
N ALA A 46 12.07 -9.06 -4.48
CA ALA A 46 13.46 -8.71 -4.28
C ALA A 46 13.73 -7.22 -4.57
N GLY A 47 14.22 -6.49 -3.56
CA GLY A 47 14.48 -5.06 -3.65
C GLY A 47 13.30 -4.18 -3.25
N ASP A 48 12.13 -4.76 -2.99
CA ASP A 48 11.00 -3.98 -2.48
C ASP A 48 11.33 -3.42 -1.09
N ARG A 49 10.94 -2.17 -0.86
CA ARG A 49 10.96 -1.56 0.46
C ARG A 49 9.68 -1.90 1.20
N VAL A 50 9.81 -2.56 2.34
CA VAL A 50 8.69 -2.89 3.23
C VAL A 50 8.41 -1.70 4.16
N VAL A 51 7.15 -1.26 4.19
CA VAL A 51 6.64 -0.24 5.12
C VAL A 51 5.53 -0.88 5.94
N GLU A 52 5.73 -0.95 7.25
CA GLU A 52 4.75 -1.48 8.20
C GLU A 52 4.26 -0.35 9.10
N GLN A 53 2.95 -0.17 9.16
CA GLN A 53 2.33 0.86 10.00
C GLN A 53 0.98 0.39 10.52
N ASP A 54 0.76 0.49 11.84
CA ASP A 54 -0.50 0.07 12.50
C ASP A 54 -1.00 -1.34 12.12
N GLY A 55 -0.05 -2.25 11.88
CA GLY A 55 -0.30 -3.65 11.49
C GLY A 55 -0.64 -3.85 10.00
N ALA A 56 -0.55 -2.80 9.17
CA ALA A 56 -0.66 -2.90 7.73
C ALA A 56 0.72 -2.99 7.09
N THR A 57 0.87 -3.88 6.12
CA THR A 57 2.13 -4.13 5.41
C THR A 57 2.01 -3.66 3.96
N VAL A 58 2.92 -2.78 3.53
CA VAL A 58 3.00 -2.26 2.16
C VAL A 58 4.39 -2.50 1.59
N PHE A 59 4.45 -3.06 0.39
CA PHE A 59 5.67 -3.32 -0.36
C PHE A 59 5.81 -2.29 -1.48
N LEU A 60 6.90 -1.54 -1.51
CA LEU A 60 7.16 -0.54 -2.54
C LEU A 60 8.27 -1.05 -3.46
N ASP A 61 7.99 -1.13 -4.76
CA ASP A 61 9.05 -1.31 -5.76
C ASP A 61 10.13 -0.23 -5.57
N PRO A 62 11.43 -0.50 -5.83
CA PRO A 62 12.51 0.49 -5.72
C PRO A 62 12.16 1.86 -6.33
N THR A 63 11.57 1.86 -7.53
CA THR A 63 11.18 3.08 -8.27
C THR A 63 10.03 3.81 -7.59
N ALA A 64 9.07 3.06 -7.04
CA ALA A 64 7.96 3.63 -6.30
C ALA A 64 8.43 4.17 -4.94
N ALA A 65 9.32 3.47 -4.25
CA ALA A 65 9.87 3.87 -2.97
C ALA A 65 10.58 5.23 -3.04
N GLU A 66 11.33 5.50 -4.11
CA GLU A 66 11.99 6.80 -4.31
C GLU A 66 10.98 7.94 -4.54
N GLN A 67 9.92 7.69 -5.31
CA GLN A 67 8.90 8.70 -5.60
C GLN A 67 7.95 8.95 -4.42
N LEU A 68 7.73 7.93 -3.60
CA LEU A 68 6.78 7.94 -2.49
C LEU A 68 7.42 8.31 -1.16
N ASP A 69 8.73 8.59 -1.12
CA ASP A 69 9.42 8.88 0.13
C ASP A 69 8.78 10.07 0.88
N ALA A 70 8.34 11.14 0.21
CA ALA A 70 7.70 12.28 0.90
C ALA A 70 6.16 12.30 0.78
N MET A 71 5.54 11.13 0.63
CA MET A 71 4.13 11.01 0.32
C MET A 71 3.36 10.34 1.47
N VAL A 72 2.07 10.65 1.52
CA VAL A 72 1.09 10.02 2.41
C VAL A 72 0.14 9.19 1.54
N LEU A 73 0.05 7.90 1.83
CA LEU A 73 -0.92 6.99 1.25
C LEU A 73 -2.20 7.06 2.08
N ASP A 74 -3.27 7.50 1.42
CA ASP A 74 -4.63 7.35 1.91
C ASP A 74 -5.32 6.25 1.12
N ALA A 75 -6.22 5.53 1.77
CA ALA A 75 -7.12 4.63 1.06
C ALA A 75 -8.52 4.88 1.58
N GLY A 76 -9.52 4.67 0.73
CA GLY A 76 -10.92 4.79 1.07
C GLY A 76 -11.75 3.80 0.27
N VAL A 77 -13.04 3.76 0.59
CA VAL A 77 -14.04 3.07 -0.23
C VAL A 77 -14.91 4.15 -0.86
N ASP A 78 -15.12 4.08 -2.17
CA ASP A 78 -16.00 5.00 -2.87
C ASP A 78 -17.49 4.68 -2.65
N ASP A 79 -18.38 5.51 -3.19
CA ASP A 79 -19.83 5.32 -3.07
C ASP A 79 -20.35 4.01 -3.70
N THR A 80 -19.53 3.34 -4.53
CA THR A 80 -19.87 2.06 -5.16
C THR A 80 -19.40 0.85 -4.36
N GLY A 81 -18.65 1.07 -3.28
CA GLY A 81 -18.03 0.00 -2.51
C GLY A 81 -16.66 -0.43 -3.04
N ALA A 82 -16.10 0.29 -4.03
CA ALA A 82 -14.78 -0.01 -4.57
C ALA A 82 -13.69 0.64 -3.72
N VAL A 83 -12.62 -0.11 -3.47
CA VAL A 83 -11.43 0.42 -2.77
C VAL A 83 -10.67 1.35 -3.71
N GLN A 84 -10.39 2.56 -3.23
CA GLN A 84 -9.60 3.57 -3.92
C GLN A 84 -8.38 3.94 -3.07
N PHE A 85 -7.24 4.09 -3.74
CA PHE A 85 -6.00 4.53 -3.12
C PHE A 85 -5.65 5.93 -3.63
N GLY A 86 -5.31 6.82 -2.71
CA GLY A 86 -4.92 8.19 -2.96
C GLY A 86 -3.53 8.49 -2.43
N LEU A 87 -2.79 9.33 -3.13
CA LEU A 87 -1.47 9.80 -2.70
C LEU A 87 -1.53 11.30 -2.48
N MET A 88 -1.03 11.75 -1.33
CA MET A 88 -0.97 13.15 -0.94
C MET A 88 0.45 13.54 -0.56
N ALA A 89 0.82 14.80 -0.79
CA ALA A 89 2.11 15.31 -0.31
C ALA A 89 2.09 15.41 1.22
N GLN A 90 3.15 14.96 1.88
CA GLN A 90 3.33 15.18 3.31
C GLN A 90 3.65 16.66 3.55
N ALA A 91 2.75 17.38 4.23
CA ALA A 91 2.88 18.81 4.54
C ALA A 91 3.88 19.08 5.67
#